data_AF-A0A414I6D6-F1
#
_entry.id   AF-A0A414I6D6-F1
#
_cell.length_a   1.000
_cell.length_b   1.000
_cell.length_c   1.000
_cell.angle_alpha   90.00
_cell.angle_beta   90.00
_cell.angle_gamma   90.00
#
_symmetry.space_group_name_H-M   'P 1'
#
loop_
_entity.id
_entity.type
_entity.pdbx_description
1 polymer ?
#
loop_
_entity_poly.entity_id
_entity_poly.type
_entity_poly.pdbx_seq_one_letter_code
_entity_poly.pdbx_strand_id
1 'polypeptide(L)'
;MKRNVISEINNGLQTAFLDCNTDSNLAYRPQFITNDYKCGIKVLTHIENQLMHCDEFSISVAFISRSGFVELSETLKELERRGIKGRILTTDYLHFSDPYALDRLAVLKNVELKMYHVDDAGVGFHTKGYLFKESGIYRIIIGSSNMTQTALSTNMEWNTQLVSTEQGEMAQAIVKEFEMLWSDDASYTYEEFSEVYRKEYKRKKQIDKLVREQQKIALQEDIIDYDAYKLKPNKMQEEFICSVHDLIERGAKKALLISATGTGKTYASAFAMRNEKPKKTLFIVHRELIARQALKSYKKVFGSTKKLALLSGNSKEYDADILFATMSMMAKTETLERYKVDEFDWICIDEVHRAGSESYQKIMNYFQPDFWLGMTASPERTDGFDIFNLFDHNIAYEIRLQHALKEDLLCPFHYFGITDIEIDGETVDDKTDLRNFSYLVSDTRVRYILEQANYFGHSGERIKGLIFCSGKKEAQELSTKFNEYGYYTTVLTGANSEKEREKAINFLTREVSTDEIEKHEKDICNHVKNDTDEMPFLDYIFTIDIFNEGVDIPEINQVLMLRPTESPIVFVQQLGRGLRKAEGKEYVVIIDFIGNYNNFYI
;
A
#
# COMPACT_ATOMS: atom_id res chain seq x y z
N MET A 1 27.85 -5.13 -36.80
CA MET A 1 26.60 -5.83 -36.45
C MET A 1 26.49 -7.13 -37.27
N LYS A 2 26.16 -8.28 -36.66
CA LYS A 2 26.11 -9.58 -37.36
C LYS A 2 24.99 -9.57 -38.40
N ARG A 3 25.23 -10.06 -39.63
CA ARG A 3 24.21 -10.15 -40.72
C ARG A 3 22.87 -10.75 -40.28
N ASN A 4 22.89 -11.62 -39.26
CA ASN A 4 21.71 -12.23 -38.68
C ASN A 4 20.74 -11.22 -38.03
N VAL A 5 21.26 -10.21 -37.32
CA VAL A 5 20.44 -9.21 -36.60
C VAL A 5 19.61 -8.36 -37.56
N ILE A 6 20.19 -7.96 -38.69
CA ILE A 6 19.48 -7.16 -39.70
C ILE A 6 18.34 -7.99 -40.32
N SER A 7 18.57 -9.28 -40.54
CA SER A 7 17.53 -10.20 -41.02
C SER A 7 16.37 -10.30 -40.03
N GLU A 8 16.67 -10.43 -38.73
CA GLU A 8 15.65 -10.49 -37.69
C GLU A 8 14.84 -9.20 -37.57
N ILE A 9 15.51 -8.03 -37.66
CA ILE A 9 14.82 -6.73 -37.67
C ILE A 9 13.92 -6.60 -38.91
N ASN A 10 14.39 -6.99 -40.09
CA ASN A 10 13.57 -6.95 -41.31
C ASN A 10 12.32 -7.84 -41.19
N ASN A 11 12.49 -9.06 -40.69
CA ASN A 11 11.35 -9.95 -40.42
C ASN A 11 10.40 -9.31 -39.39
N GLY A 12 10.94 -8.71 -38.32
CA GLY A 12 10.16 -7.99 -37.31
C GLY A 12 9.35 -6.82 -37.89
N LEU A 13 9.96 -6.00 -38.76
CA LEU A 13 9.30 -4.90 -39.46
C LEU A 13 8.19 -5.42 -40.38
N GLN A 14 8.46 -6.49 -41.13
CA GLN A 14 7.46 -7.13 -41.98
C GLN A 14 6.27 -7.62 -41.15
N THR A 15 6.50 -8.30 -40.03
CA THR A 15 5.41 -8.75 -39.16
C THR A 15 4.62 -7.59 -38.56
N ALA A 16 5.30 -6.56 -38.04
CA ALA A 16 4.66 -5.49 -37.29
C ALA A 16 3.86 -4.51 -38.18
N PHE A 17 4.36 -4.24 -39.40
CA PHE A 17 3.81 -3.19 -40.25
C PHE A 17 3.18 -3.68 -41.55
N LEU A 18 3.46 -4.91 -42.00
CA LEU A 18 2.98 -5.42 -43.29
C LEU A 18 2.03 -6.62 -43.14
N ASP A 19 2.41 -7.66 -42.39
CA ASP A 19 1.61 -8.89 -42.25
C ASP A 19 1.83 -9.59 -40.90
N CYS A 20 0.82 -9.55 -40.03
CA CYS A 20 0.87 -10.16 -38.70
C CYS A 20 1.04 -11.69 -38.69
N ASN A 21 0.84 -12.37 -39.82
CA ASN A 21 1.04 -13.83 -39.95
C ASN A 21 2.48 -14.21 -40.28
N THR A 22 3.37 -13.23 -40.51
CA THR A 22 4.79 -13.50 -40.73
C THR A 22 5.46 -13.83 -39.40
N ASP A 23 6.13 -14.98 -39.30
CA ASP A 23 6.91 -15.34 -38.12
C ASP A 23 8.15 -14.43 -37.98
N SER A 24 8.31 -13.82 -36.82
CA SER A 24 9.50 -13.05 -36.47
C SER A 24 9.82 -13.13 -34.99
N ASN A 25 11.09 -12.92 -34.66
CA ASN A 25 11.53 -12.86 -33.28
C ASN A 25 10.98 -11.60 -32.60
N LEU A 26 10.23 -11.79 -31.52
CA LEU A 26 9.63 -10.73 -30.71
C LEU A 26 10.66 -9.69 -30.24
N ALA A 27 11.90 -10.14 -29.99
CA ALA A 27 13.00 -9.28 -29.56
C ALA A 27 13.49 -8.33 -30.66
N TYR A 28 13.09 -8.46 -31.92
CA TYR A 28 13.47 -7.54 -33.00
C TYR A 28 12.25 -6.90 -33.69
N ARG A 29 11.07 -7.11 -33.11
CA ARG A 29 9.79 -6.66 -33.64
C ARG A 29 9.34 -5.37 -32.95
N PRO A 30 8.89 -4.34 -33.69
CA PRO A 30 8.14 -3.22 -33.11
C PRO A 30 6.86 -3.69 -32.41
N GLN A 31 6.47 -3.00 -31.33
CA GLN A 31 5.34 -3.43 -30.50
C GLN A 31 4.46 -2.24 -30.12
N PHE A 32 3.14 -2.46 -30.11
CA PHE A 32 2.22 -1.60 -29.39
C PHE A 32 2.19 -2.02 -27.93
N ILE A 33 2.42 -1.08 -27.02
CA ILE A 33 2.49 -1.31 -25.58
C ILE A 33 1.39 -0.50 -24.92
N THR A 34 0.57 -1.19 -24.13
CA THR A 34 -0.50 -0.61 -23.33
C THR A 34 -0.61 -1.33 -21.99
N ASN A 35 -1.23 -0.69 -21.00
CA ASN A 35 -1.61 -1.38 -19.78
C ASN A 35 -2.88 -2.19 -20.06
N ASP A 36 -2.78 -3.52 -20.01
CA ASP A 36 -3.92 -4.43 -20.08
C ASP A 36 -3.99 -5.25 -18.79
N TYR A 37 -4.86 -4.79 -17.89
CA TYR A 37 -5.09 -5.44 -16.60
C TYR A 37 -5.67 -6.85 -16.71
N LYS A 38 -6.36 -7.19 -17.80
CA LYS A 38 -6.95 -8.52 -18.01
C LYS A 38 -5.88 -9.53 -18.41
N CYS A 39 -4.92 -9.09 -19.21
CA CYS A 39 -3.81 -9.91 -19.68
C CYS A 39 -2.54 -9.80 -18.80
N GLY A 40 -2.56 -8.96 -17.76
CA GLY A 40 -1.42 -8.73 -16.86
C GLY A 40 -0.27 -7.95 -17.52
N ILE A 41 -0.55 -7.20 -18.59
CA ILE A 41 0.45 -6.45 -19.35
C ILE A 41 0.57 -5.05 -18.75
N LYS A 42 1.79 -4.63 -18.42
CA LYS A 42 2.09 -3.29 -17.91
C LYS A 42 3.19 -2.64 -18.73
N VAL A 43 3.08 -1.34 -18.97
CA VAL A 43 4.15 -0.53 -19.58
C VAL A 43 5.43 -0.65 -18.75
N LEU A 44 5.30 -0.67 -17.42
CA LEU A 44 6.40 -0.88 -16.47
C LEU A 44 7.27 -2.07 -16.84
N THR A 45 6.66 -3.25 -17.06
CA THR A 45 7.38 -4.49 -17.34
C THR A 45 8.18 -4.42 -18.64
N HIS A 46 7.68 -3.69 -19.65
CA HIS A 46 8.44 -3.47 -20.88
C HIS A 46 9.65 -2.57 -20.63
N ILE A 47 9.48 -1.48 -19.88
CA ILE A 47 10.57 -0.55 -19.53
C ILE A 47 11.64 -1.26 -18.69
N GLU A 48 11.26 -1.98 -17.64
CA GLU A 48 12.17 -2.75 -16.78
C GLU A 48 12.96 -3.78 -17.59
N ASN A 49 12.28 -4.52 -18.48
CA ASN A 49 12.95 -5.49 -19.33
C ASN A 49 13.99 -4.82 -20.24
N GLN A 50 13.68 -3.66 -20.82
CA GLN A 50 14.66 -2.96 -21.66
C GLN A 50 15.83 -2.38 -20.82
N LEU A 51 15.53 -1.81 -19.66
CA LEU A 51 16.55 -1.31 -18.73
C LEU A 51 17.53 -2.43 -18.35
N MET A 52 17.03 -3.61 -17.99
CA MET A 52 17.86 -4.73 -17.55
C MET A 52 18.78 -5.29 -18.64
N HIS A 53 18.49 -5.08 -19.92
CA HIS A 53 19.28 -5.62 -21.04
C HIS A 53 20.10 -4.57 -21.80
N CYS A 54 19.98 -3.28 -21.45
CA CYS A 54 20.70 -2.22 -22.15
C CYS A 54 22.14 -2.04 -21.65
N ASP A 55 22.99 -1.51 -22.54
CA ASP A 55 24.35 -1.04 -22.25
C ASP A 55 24.37 0.46 -21.90
N GLU A 56 23.35 1.20 -22.34
CA GLU A 56 23.13 2.64 -22.08
C GLU A 56 21.64 2.97 -22.21
N PHE A 57 21.14 3.91 -21.41
CA PHE A 57 19.76 4.40 -21.52
C PHE A 57 19.65 5.92 -21.46
N SER A 58 18.58 6.44 -22.05
CA SER A 58 18.21 7.86 -21.99
C SER A 58 16.70 7.99 -21.85
N ILE A 59 16.23 8.73 -20.85
CA ILE A 59 14.80 8.92 -20.57
C ILE A 59 14.49 10.40 -20.69
N SER A 60 13.47 10.74 -21.47
CA SER A 60 12.96 12.09 -21.62
C SER A 60 11.47 12.07 -21.30
N VAL A 61 11.10 12.47 -20.08
CA VAL A 61 9.73 12.43 -19.60
C VAL A 61 9.36 13.72 -18.91
N ALA A 62 8.19 14.26 -19.26
CA ALA A 62 7.72 15.53 -18.72
C ALA A 62 7.56 15.46 -17.19
N PHE A 63 6.99 14.35 -16.70
CA PHE A 63 6.59 14.20 -15.31
C PHE A 63 7.21 12.97 -14.66
N ILE A 64 7.83 13.18 -13.49
CA ILE A 64 8.37 12.14 -12.63
C ILE A 64 7.70 12.25 -11.26
N SER A 65 6.77 11.33 -10.95
CA SER A 65 6.19 11.28 -9.61
C SER A 65 7.07 10.45 -8.66
N ARG A 66 6.90 10.67 -7.35
CA ARG A 66 7.52 9.83 -6.32
C ARG A 66 7.22 8.35 -6.54
N SER A 67 5.94 8.02 -6.72
CA SER A 67 5.49 6.65 -6.98
C SER A 67 6.07 6.06 -8.27
N GLY A 68 6.24 6.84 -9.33
CA GLY A 68 6.83 6.37 -10.58
C GLY A 68 8.32 6.06 -10.46
N PHE A 69 9.07 6.88 -9.73
CA PHE A 69 10.47 6.57 -9.39
C PHE A 69 10.55 5.30 -8.54
N VAL A 70 9.70 5.19 -7.51
CA VAL A 70 9.69 4.05 -6.58
C VAL A 70 9.53 2.71 -7.31
N GLU A 71 8.64 2.62 -8.32
CA GLU A 71 8.49 1.42 -9.18
C GLU A 71 9.77 1.03 -9.91
N LEU A 72 10.58 1.99 -10.37
CA LEU A 72 11.82 1.73 -11.12
C LEU A 72 13.08 1.72 -10.25
N SER A 73 12.96 2.05 -8.96
CA SER A 73 14.10 2.36 -8.09
C SER A 73 15.08 1.17 -7.93
N GLU A 74 14.57 -0.04 -7.74
CA GLU A 74 15.40 -1.25 -7.66
C GLU A 74 16.12 -1.53 -8.97
N THR A 75 15.42 -1.42 -10.10
CA THR A 75 16.00 -1.61 -11.44
C THR A 75 17.12 -0.59 -11.69
N LEU A 76 16.91 0.68 -11.36
CA LEU A 76 17.92 1.73 -11.52
C LEU A 76 19.14 1.51 -10.62
N LYS A 77 18.94 1.05 -9.38
CA LYS A 77 20.02 0.70 -8.45
C LYS A 77 20.83 -0.51 -8.93
N GLU A 78 20.17 -1.49 -9.55
CA GLU A 78 20.86 -2.61 -10.19
C GLU A 78 21.72 -2.16 -11.38
N LEU A 79 21.22 -1.22 -12.18
CA LEU A 79 21.99 -0.61 -13.26
C LEU A 79 23.20 0.18 -12.76
N GLU A 80 23.06 0.87 -11.62
CA GLU A 80 24.19 1.52 -10.93
C GLU A 80 25.26 0.50 -10.54
N ARG A 81 24.86 -0.62 -9.92
CA ARG A 81 25.76 -1.71 -9.53
C ARG A 81 26.52 -2.29 -10.73
N ARG A 82 25.86 -2.38 -11.88
CA ARG A 82 26.44 -2.85 -13.15
C ARG A 82 27.24 -1.78 -13.91
N GLY A 83 27.19 -0.52 -13.48
CA GLY A 83 27.87 0.60 -14.13
C GLY A 83 27.26 1.01 -15.48
N ILE A 84 25.97 0.73 -15.70
CA ILE A 84 25.27 1.08 -16.95
C ILE A 84 24.94 2.56 -16.96
N LYS A 85 25.42 3.31 -17.95
CA LYS A 85 25.23 4.77 -18.01
C LYS A 85 23.80 5.15 -18.38
N GLY A 86 23.25 6.12 -17.65
CA GLY A 86 21.92 6.65 -17.84
C GLY A 86 21.89 8.18 -17.95
N ARG A 87 20.96 8.70 -18.74
CA ARG A 87 20.63 10.12 -18.81
C ARG A 87 19.14 10.31 -18.61
N ILE A 88 18.72 11.22 -17.74
CA ILE A 88 17.31 11.52 -17.50
C ILE A 88 17.08 13.02 -17.68
N LEU A 89 16.18 13.37 -18.58
CA LEU A 89 15.74 14.72 -18.84
C LEU A 89 14.27 14.86 -18.44
N THR A 90 14.00 15.82 -17.57
CA THR A 90 12.65 16.20 -17.14
C THR A 90 12.43 17.70 -17.36
N THR A 91 11.33 18.26 -16.86
CA THR A 91 11.03 19.69 -16.98
C THR A 91 10.37 20.20 -15.70
N ASP A 92 10.39 21.51 -15.54
CA ASP A 92 9.67 22.24 -14.51
C ASP A 92 8.20 22.54 -14.86
N TYR A 93 7.74 22.14 -16.06
CA TYR A 93 6.36 22.32 -16.50
C TYR A 93 5.34 21.90 -15.42
N LEU A 94 4.43 22.81 -15.09
CA LEU A 94 3.41 22.68 -14.03
C LEU A 94 3.95 22.41 -12.61
N HIS A 95 5.27 22.44 -12.42
CA HIS A 95 5.96 22.00 -11.21
C HIS A 95 5.45 20.65 -10.70
N PHE A 96 5.32 19.68 -11.59
CA PHE A 96 4.74 18.37 -11.27
C PHE A 96 5.75 17.38 -10.68
N SER A 97 6.96 17.33 -11.25
CA SER A 97 7.96 16.32 -10.88
C SER A 97 8.33 16.43 -9.41
N ASP A 98 8.31 15.31 -8.67
CA ASP A 98 8.45 15.33 -7.23
C ASP A 98 9.93 15.53 -6.83
N PRO A 99 10.28 16.54 -6.02
CA PRO A 99 11.66 16.79 -5.61
C PRO A 99 12.33 15.57 -4.97
N TYR A 100 11.60 14.75 -4.21
CA TYR A 100 12.18 13.53 -3.66
C TYR A 100 12.65 12.60 -4.78
N ALA A 101 11.82 12.36 -5.80
CA ALA A 101 12.23 11.51 -6.92
C ALA A 101 13.45 12.07 -7.65
N LEU A 102 13.50 13.38 -7.86
CA LEU A 102 14.64 14.05 -8.50
C LEU A 102 15.93 13.92 -7.67
N ASP A 103 15.84 14.15 -6.35
CA ASP A 103 16.94 13.97 -5.42
C ASP A 103 17.48 12.52 -5.47
N ARG A 104 16.58 11.51 -5.44
CA ARG A 104 16.97 10.10 -5.48
C ARG A 104 17.64 9.72 -6.81
N LEU A 105 17.14 10.25 -7.92
CA LEU A 105 17.72 10.04 -9.25
C LEU A 105 19.12 10.66 -9.35
N ALA A 106 19.32 11.87 -8.82
CA ALA A 106 20.61 12.57 -8.83
C ALA A 106 21.69 11.90 -7.96
N VAL A 107 21.31 11.10 -6.97
CA VAL A 107 22.25 10.36 -6.11
C VAL A 107 22.86 9.15 -6.84
N LEU A 108 22.21 8.63 -7.89
CA LEU A 108 22.71 7.48 -8.65
C LEU A 108 23.96 7.85 -9.45
N LYS A 109 25.10 7.21 -9.15
CA LYS A 109 26.41 7.56 -9.73
C LYS A 109 26.51 7.32 -11.23
N ASN A 110 25.62 6.49 -11.78
CA ASN A 110 25.57 6.15 -13.19
C ASN A 110 24.54 6.98 -13.98
N VAL A 111 23.76 7.85 -13.32
CA VAL A 111 22.71 8.65 -13.95
C VAL A 111 23.06 10.12 -13.91
N GLU A 112 23.02 10.78 -15.06
CA GLU A 112 23.01 12.24 -15.15
C GLU A 112 21.56 12.73 -15.22
N LEU A 113 21.19 13.71 -14.40
CA LEU A 113 19.85 14.29 -14.35
C LEU A 113 19.90 15.76 -14.75
N LYS A 114 19.05 16.12 -15.72
CA LYS A 114 18.84 17.50 -16.15
C LYS A 114 17.36 17.88 -16.15
N MET A 115 17.09 19.17 -16.03
CA MET A 115 15.76 19.75 -16.14
C MET A 115 15.74 20.82 -17.23
N TYR A 116 14.86 20.64 -18.21
CA TYR A 116 14.57 21.62 -19.25
C TYR A 116 13.61 22.68 -18.70
N HIS A 117 14.07 23.92 -18.60
CA HIS A 117 13.30 25.03 -18.04
C HIS A 117 12.41 25.68 -19.12
N VAL A 118 11.09 25.49 -19.02
CA VAL A 118 10.14 25.89 -20.08
C VAL A 118 10.11 27.40 -20.29
N ASP A 119 10.25 28.17 -19.22
CA ASP A 119 10.15 29.62 -19.26
C ASP A 119 11.35 30.27 -19.99
N ASP A 120 12.55 29.68 -19.87
CA ASP A 120 13.75 30.15 -20.59
C ASP A 120 13.75 29.71 -22.05
N ALA A 121 13.24 28.52 -22.33
CA ALA A 121 13.13 27.98 -23.68
C ALA A 121 12.02 28.64 -24.52
N GLY A 122 10.97 29.15 -23.87
CA GLY A 122 9.78 29.69 -24.53
C GLY A 122 8.92 28.65 -25.28
N VAL A 123 9.19 27.36 -25.09
CA VAL A 123 8.50 26.23 -25.74
C VAL A 123 8.21 25.13 -24.72
N GLY A 124 6.98 24.62 -24.71
CA GLY A 124 6.55 23.59 -23.77
C GLY A 124 7.28 22.26 -23.96
N PHE A 125 7.73 21.67 -22.85
CA PHE A 125 8.31 20.33 -22.80
C PHE A 125 7.27 19.33 -22.31
N HIS A 126 6.88 18.38 -23.16
CA HIS A 126 5.92 17.32 -22.78
C HIS A 126 6.29 15.95 -23.38
N THR A 127 7.58 15.72 -23.57
CA THR A 127 8.12 14.47 -24.13
C THR A 127 7.86 13.28 -23.21
N LYS A 128 7.80 12.09 -23.81
CA LYS A 128 7.60 10.79 -23.16
C LYS A 128 8.30 9.71 -23.98
N GLY A 129 9.61 9.69 -23.84
CA GLY A 129 10.53 8.82 -24.57
C GLY A 129 11.44 8.06 -23.63
N TYR A 130 11.54 6.76 -23.83
CA TYR A 130 12.48 5.89 -23.15
C TYR A 130 13.35 5.22 -24.22
N LEU A 131 14.64 5.55 -24.24
CA LEU A 131 15.61 5.09 -25.21
C LEU A 131 16.56 4.12 -24.53
N PHE A 132 16.71 2.94 -25.11
CA PHE A 132 17.60 1.90 -24.62
C PHE A 132 18.52 1.47 -25.75
N LYS A 133 19.81 1.39 -25.49
CA LYS A 133 20.83 0.97 -26.46
C LYS A 133 21.47 -0.34 -26.01
N GLU A 134 21.47 -1.32 -26.89
CA GLU A 134 22.05 -2.65 -26.66
C GLU A 134 22.86 -3.03 -27.91
N SER A 135 24.19 -3.11 -27.79
CA SER A 135 25.08 -3.60 -28.87
C SER A 135 24.84 -2.95 -30.25
N GLY A 136 24.56 -1.63 -30.28
CA GLY A 136 24.31 -0.85 -31.50
C GLY A 136 22.87 -0.89 -32.03
N ILE A 137 21.95 -1.52 -31.28
CA ILE A 137 20.51 -1.52 -31.54
C ILE A 137 19.84 -0.60 -30.54
N TYR A 138 18.98 0.29 -31.03
CA TYR A 138 18.09 1.10 -30.23
C TYR A 138 16.72 0.43 -30.10
N ARG A 139 16.24 0.41 -28.87
CA ARG A 139 14.87 0.05 -28.49
C ARG A 139 14.28 1.30 -27.87
N ILE A 140 13.27 1.86 -28.52
CA ILE A 140 12.76 3.19 -28.17
C ILE A 140 11.27 3.06 -27.90
N ILE A 141 10.83 3.39 -26.69
CA ILE A 141 9.42 3.46 -26.32
C ILE A 141 9.01 4.93 -26.33
N ILE A 142 8.06 5.28 -27.20
CA ILE A 142 7.47 6.64 -27.27
C ILE A 142 5.95 6.53 -27.17
N GLY A 143 5.32 7.42 -26.42
CA GLY A 143 3.87 7.44 -26.31
C GLY A 143 3.34 8.41 -25.28
N SER A 144 2.38 7.94 -24.49
CA SER A 144 1.66 8.75 -23.50
C SER A 144 2.13 8.51 -22.04
N SER A 145 3.02 7.54 -21.79
CA SER A 145 3.46 7.20 -20.44
C SER A 145 4.53 8.15 -19.89
N ASN A 146 4.20 8.85 -18.81
CA ASN A 146 5.16 9.51 -17.93
C ASN A 146 5.74 8.52 -16.91
N MET A 147 6.78 8.94 -16.16
CA MET A 147 7.28 8.17 -15.02
C MET A 147 6.39 8.40 -13.79
N THR A 148 5.16 7.89 -13.87
CA THR A 148 4.19 7.86 -12.75
C THR A 148 3.64 6.45 -12.58
N GLN A 149 3.33 6.03 -11.35
CA GLN A 149 2.80 4.67 -11.13
C GLN A 149 1.55 4.37 -11.97
N THR A 150 0.64 5.34 -12.08
CA THR A 150 -0.59 5.17 -12.84
C THR A 150 -0.32 5.01 -14.33
N ALA A 151 0.53 5.84 -14.93
CA ALA A 151 0.91 5.69 -16.33
C ALA A 151 1.66 4.37 -16.59
N LEU A 152 2.52 3.95 -15.67
CA LEU A 152 3.32 2.74 -15.85
C LEU A 152 2.53 1.43 -15.62
N SER A 153 1.41 1.47 -14.88
CA SER A 153 0.71 0.24 -14.45
C SER A 153 -0.80 0.18 -14.70
N THR A 154 -1.55 1.30 -14.67
CA THR A 154 -3.03 1.23 -14.57
C THR A 154 -3.78 2.06 -15.62
N ASN A 155 -3.30 3.26 -15.96
CA ASN A 155 -3.93 4.11 -16.95
C ASN A 155 -3.91 3.45 -18.33
N MET A 156 -4.93 3.71 -19.14
CA MET A 156 -4.87 3.35 -20.56
C MET A 156 -3.83 4.22 -21.25
N GLU A 157 -2.64 3.67 -21.43
CA GLU A 157 -1.52 4.32 -22.12
C GLU A 157 -1.30 3.71 -23.49
N TRP A 158 -0.97 4.53 -24.47
CA TRP A 158 -0.62 4.09 -25.82
C TRP A 158 0.85 4.41 -26.06
N ASN A 159 1.67 3.37 -26.13
CA ASN A 159 3.08 3.49 -26.44
C ASN A 159 3.44 2.61 -27.62
N THR A 160 4.46 3.03 -28.36
CA THR A 160 5.06 2.25 -29.44
C THR A 160 6.51 1.99 -29.09
N GLN A 161 6.89 0.71 -29.03
CA GLN A 161 8.28 0.30 -29.01
C GLN A 161 8.78 0.15 -30.45
N LEU A 162 9.77 0.95 -30.81
CA LEU A 162 10.52 0.87 -32.04
C LEU A 162 11.79 0.04 -31.79
N VAL A 163 12.17 -0.75 -32.80
CA VAL A 163 13.48 -1.42 -32.84
C VAL A 163 14.20 -0.93 -34.07
N SER A 164 15.38 -0.34 -33.89
CA SER A 164 16.15 0.25 -34.98
C SER A 164 17.63 0.06 -34.75
N THR A 165 18.40 -0.12 -35.82
CA THR A 165 19.85 0.02 -35.73
C THR A 165 20.23 1.49 -35.47
N GLU A 166 21.44 1.74 -34.97
CA GLU A 166 21.99 3.10 -34.83
C GLU A 166 22.06 3.90 -36.15
N GLN A 167 22.07 3.22 -37.30
CA GLN A 167 22.07 3.84 -38.63
C GLN A 167 20.65 4.03 -39.19
N GLY A 168 19.62 3.59 -38.46
CA GLY A 168 18.23 3.76 -38.87
C GLY A 168 17.78 5.21 -38.71
N GLU A 169 17.09 5.73 -39.72
CA GLU A 169 16.62 7.13 -39.78
C GLU A 169 15.81 7.52 -38.53
N MET A 170 14.87 6.67 -38.10
CA MET A 170 14.05 6.91 -36.92
C MET A 170 14.88 7.03 -35.63
N ALA A 171 15.85 6.13 -35.42
CA ALA A 171 16.72 6.19 -34.26
C ALA A 171 17.57 7.47 -34.28
N GLN A 172 18.15 7.82 -35.44
CA GLN A 172 18.94 9.04 -35.58
C GLN A 172 18.13 10.29 -35.32
N ALA A 173 16.90 10.38 -35.83
CA ALA A 173 16.03 11.52 -35.62
C ALA A 173 15.68 11.71 -34.13
N ILE A 174 15.26 10.64 -33.45
CA ILE A 174 14.87 10.69 -32.04
C ILE A 174 16.07 10.97 -31.14
N VAL A 175 17.21 10.30 -31.37
CA VAL A 175 18.43 10.54 -30.59
C VAL A 175 18.91 11.97 -30.80
N LYS A 176 18.88 12.48 -32.04
CA LYS A 176 19.27 13.86 -32.33
C LYS A 176 18.39 14.87 -31.58
N GLU A 177 17.08 14.67 -31.55
CA GLU A 177 16.15 15.51 -30.78
C GLU A 177 16.48 15.47 -29.28
N PHE A 178 16.74 14.28 -28.74
CA PHE A 178 17.17 14.14 -27.34
C PHE A 178 18.47 14.90 -27.07
N GLU A 179 19.50 14.75 -27.92
CA GLU A 179 20.79 15.45 -27.75
C GLU A 179 20.65 16.97 -27.86
N MET A 180 19.75 17.46 -28.74
CA MET A 180 19.42 18.88 -28.84
C MET A 180 18.84 19.41 -27.54
N LEU A 181 17.82 18.75 -26.99
CA LEU A 181 17.23 19.15 -25.72
C LEU A 181 18.24 19.01 -24.57
N TRP A 182 19.03 17.95 -24.55
CA TRP A 182 20.02 17.66 -23.51
C TRP A 182 21.15 18.70 -23.41
N SER A 183 21.54 19.24 -24.57
CA SER A 183 22.65 20.18 -24.71
C SER A 183 22.18 21.63 -24.83
N ASP A 184 20.87 21.88 -24.73
CA ASP A 184 20.28 23.22 -24.76
C ASP A 184 20.74 24.04 -23.54
N ASP A 185 20.91 25.36 -23.72
CA ASP A 185 21.26 26.27 -22.63
C ASP A 185 20.15 26.36 -21.57
N ALA A 186 18.90 26.04 -21.93
CA ALA A 186 17.77 25.92 -21.01
C ALA A 186 17.72 24.58 -20.25
N SER A 187 18.66 23.66 -20.48
CA SER A 187 18.77 22.37 -19.79
C SER A 187 19.78 22.42 -18.65
N TYR A 188 19.28 22.74 -17.46
CA TYR A 188 20.06 22.88 -16.24
C TYR A 188 20.41 21.53 -15.60
N THR A 189 21.61 21.43 -15.02
CA THR A 189 22.01 20.28 -14.20
C THR A 189 21.26 20.28 -12.87
N TYR A 190 21.23 19.13 -12.20
CA TYR A 190 20.61 18.99 -10.90
C TYR A 190 21.11 20.02 -9.87
N GLU A 191 22.41 20.31 -9.86
CA GLU A 191 23.01 21.31 -8.96
C GLU A 191 22.50 22.73 -9.26
N GLU A 192 22.22 23.03 -10.52
CA GLU A 192 21.76 24.36 -10.95
C GLU A 192 20.27 24.60 -10.62
N PHE A 193 19.40 23.59 -10.81
CA PHE A 193 17.95 23.80 -10.65
C PHE A 193 17.37 23.39 -9.29
N SER A 194 17.98 22.43 -8.58
CA SER A 194 17.31 21.68 -7.49
C SER A 194 16.75 22.57 -6.37
N GLU A 195 17.53 23.56 -5.89
CA GLU A 195 17.08 24.45 -4.82
C GLU A 195 15.92 25.38 -5.26
N VAL A 196 16.01 25.91 -6.48
CA VAL A 196 14.99 26.82 -7.04
C VAL A 196 13.70 26.05 -7.27
N TYR A 197 13.78 24.94 -7.98
CA TYR A 197 12.64 24.10 -8.30
C TYR A 197 11.92 23.60 -7.05
N ARG A 198 12.66 23.20 -6.00
CA ARG A 198 12.07 22.75 -4.73
C ARG A 198 11.23 23.84 -4.06
N LYS A 199 11.66 25.11 -4.11
CA LYS A 199 10.88 26.24 -3.57
C LYS A 199 9.60 26.45 -4.37
N GLU A 200 9.68 26.37 -5.69
CA GLU A 200 8.53 26.55 -6.59
C GLU A 200 7.51 25.41 -6.46
N TYR A 201 7.98 24.17 -6.41
CA TYR A 201 7.16 22.98 -6.14
C TYR A 201 6.38 23.12 -4.83
N LYS A 202 7.06 23.50 -3.74
CA LYS A 202 6.42 23.71 -2.43
C LYS A 202 5.35 24.80 -2.49
N ARG A 203 5.66 25.94 -3.12
CA ARG A 203 4.70 27.04 -3.31
C ARG A 203 3.46 26.55 -4.08
N LYS A 204 3.65 25.75 -5.14
CA LYS A 204 2.54 25.18 -5.92
C LYS A 204 1.68 24.25 -5.07
N LYS A 205 2.29 23.34 -4.29
CA LYS A 205 1.56 22.42 -3.40
C LYS A 205 0.76 23.15 -2.31
N GLN A 206 1.30 24.21 -1.74
CA GLN A 206 0.59 25.05 -0.77
C GLN A 206 -0.65 25.70 -1.40
N ILE A 207 -0.52 26.24 -2.61
CA ILE A 207 -1.65 26.79 -3.37
C ILE A 207 -2.71 25.71 -3.63
N ASP A 208 -2.30 24.53 -4.11
CA ASP A 208 -3.22 23.43 -4.39
C ASP A 208 -3.95 22.93 -3.12
N LYS A 209 -3.27 22.93 -1.96
CA LYS A 209 -3.86 22.61 -0.66
C LYS A 209 -4.93 23.63 -0.26
N LEU A 210 -4.61 24.92 -0.35
CA LEU A 210 -5.57 26.00 -0.06
C LEU A 210 -6.81 25.94 -0.97
N VAL A 211 -6.63 25.62 -2.25
CA VAL A 211 -7.73 25.45 -3.20
C VAL A 211 -8.62 24.27 -2.81
N ARG A 212 -8.04 23.12 -2.44
CA ARG A 212 -8.79 21.94 -1.97
C ARG A 212 -9.55 22.23 -0.67
N GLU A 213 -8.95 22.95 0.27
CA GLU A 213 -9.58 23.34 1.53
C GLU A 213 -10.78 24.27 1.29
N GLN A 214 -10.65 25.26 0.41
CA GLN A 214 -11.78 26.11 0.01
C GLN A 214 -12.91 25.31 -0.65
N GLN A 215 -12.59 24.35 -1.51
CA GLN A 215 -13.58 23.45 -2.10
C GLN A 215 -14.30 22.60 -1.05
N LYS A 216 -13.60 22.12 -0.02
CA LYS A 216 -14.21 21.36 1.08
C LYS A 216 -15.12 22.22 1.95
N ILE A 217 -14.73 23.45 2.26
CA ILE A 217 -15.56 24.38 3.05
C ILE A 217 -16.86 24.67 2.29
N ALA A 218 -16.78 24.93 0.99
CA ALA A 218 -17.94 25.12 0.13
C ALA A 218 -18.87 23.88 0.09
N LEU A 219 -18.31 22.66 0.16
CA LEU A 219 -19.08 21.41 0.23
C LEU A 219 -19.70 21.16 1.63
N GLN A 220 -19.15 21.73 2.70
CA GLN A 220 -19.66 21.59 4.07
C GLN A 220 -20.80 22.57 4.38
N GLU A 221 -20.82 23.74 3.75
CA GLU A 221 -21.90 24.73 3.94
C GLU A 221 -23.25 24.26 3.34
N ASP A 222 -23.25 23.26 2.46
CA ASP A 222 -24.45 22.70 1.80
C ASP A 222 -25.04 21.45 2.49
N ILE A 223 -24.58 21.03 3.68
CA ILE A 223 -25.04 19.80 4.33
C ILE A 223 -26.32 20.02 5.15
N ILE A 224 -27.47 19.85 4.48
CA ILE A 224 -28.66 19.26 5.12
C ILE A 224 -28.36 17.75 5.29
N ASP A 225 -28.72 17.18 6.46
CA ASP A 225 -28.59 15.75 6.84
C ASP A 225 -29.34 14.81 5.87
N TYR A 226 -28.80 14.66 4.66
CA TYR A 226 -29.24 13.76 3.58
C TYR A 226 -28.29 12.56 3.40
N ASP A 227 -27.13 12.55 4.06
CA ASP A 227 -26.10 11.51 3.87
C ASP A 227 -26.46 10.16 4.50
N ALA A 228 -27.34 10.15 5.52
CA ALA A 228 -27.89 8.90 6.06
C ALA A 228 -28.68 8.09 5.02
N TYR A 229 -29.18 8.74 3.95
CA TYR A 229 -29.91 8.09 2.85
C TYR A 229 -29.05 7.78 1.60
N LYS A 230 -27.77 8.17 1.58
CA LYS A 230 -26.88 8.00 0.42
C LYS A 230 -25.83 6.90 0.56
N LEU A 231 -25.68 6.25 1.73
CA LEU A 231 -24.72 5.15 1.87
C LEU A 231 -25.18 3.96 1.02
N LYS A 232 -24.59 3.83 -0.17
CA LYS A 232 -24.81 2.71 -1.09
C LYS A 232 -23.72 1.66 -0.88
N PRO A 233 -24.06 0.38 -0.93
CA PRO A 233 -23.07 -0.68 -0.97
C PRO A 233 -22.18 -0.51 -2.21
N ASN A 234 -20.90 -0.86 -2.09
CA ASN A 234 -20.04 -1.01 -3.27
C ASN A 234 -20.36 -2.33 -3.99
N LYS A 235 -19.82 -2.53 -5.19
CA LYS A 235 -20.09 -3.71 -6.02
C LYS A 235 -19.85 -5.04 -5.30
N MET A 236 -18.74 -5.16 -4.56
CA MET A 236 -18.45 -6.35 -3.74
C MET A 236 -19.52 -6.58 -2.67
N GLN A 237 -19.94 -5.53 -1.99
CA GLN A 237 -20.97 -5.60 -0.97
C GLN A 237 -22.33 -5.99 -1.59
N GLU A 238 -22.65 -5.49 -2.78
CA GLU A 238 -23.86 -5.89 -3.54
C GLU A 238 -23.83 -7.38 -3.87
N GLU A 239 -22.72 -7.88 -4.43
CA GLU A 239 -22.55 -9.30 -4.76
C GLU A 239 -22.64 -10.19 -3.50
N PHE A 240 -22.02 -9.77 -2.40
CA PHE A 240 -22.14 -10.47 -1.12
C PHE A 240 -23.57 -10.50 -0.58
N ILE A 241 -24.30 -9.38 -0.62
CA ILE A 241 -25.70 -9.31 -0.17
C ILE A 241 -26.57 -10.28 -0.98
N CYS A 242 -26.44 -10.27 -2.30
CA CYS A 242 -27.17 -11.19 -3.18
C CYS A 242 -26.84 -12.65 -2.86
N SER A 243 -25.56 -13.00 -2.67
CA SER A 243 -25.19 -14.37 -2.35
C SER A 243 -25.69 -14.83 -0.99
N VAL A 244 -25.70 -13.96 0.03
CA VAL A 244 -26.28 -14.29 1.34
C VAL A 244 -27.77 -14.56 1.22
N HIS A 245 -28.48 -13.71 0.48
CA HIS A 245 -29.91 -13.88 0.23
C HIS A 245 -30.22 -15.22 -0.46
N ASP A 246 -29.50 -15.53 -1.55
CA ASP A 246 -29.66 -16.79 -2.28
C ASP A 246 -29.39 -18.03 -1.41
N LEU A 247 -28.39 -17.96 -0.52
CA LEU A 247 -28.08 -19.04 0.42
C LEU A 247 -29.24 -19.26 1.40
N ILE A 248 -29.80 -18.18 1.94
CA ILE A 248 -30.94 -18.23 2.86
C ILE A 248 -32.18 -18.79 2.15
N GLU A 249 -32.48 -18.36 0.93
CA GLU A 249 -33.61 -18.89 0.14
C GLU A 249 -33.47 -20.39 -0.15
N ARG A 250 -32.24 -20.89 -0.28
CA ARG A 250 -31.94 -22.32 -0.43
C ARG A 250 -31.96 -23.11 0.88
N GLY A 251 -32.26 -22.44 2.00
CA GLY A 251 -32.36 -23.05 3.33
C GLY A 251 -31.03 -23.20 4.06
N ALA A 252 -29.96 -22.53 3.61
CA ALA A 252 -28.70 -22.50 4.35
C ALA A 252 -28.86 -21.70 5.65
N LYS A 253 -28.33 -22.22 6.75
CA LYS A 253 -28.36 -21.58 8.07
C LYS A 253 -27.04 -20.90 8.44
N LYS A 254 -26.03 -21.03 7.61
CA LYS A 254 -24.68 -20.53 7.87
C LYS A 254 -24.07 -20.02 6.58
N ALA A 255 -23.31 -18.94 6.67
CA ALA A 255 -22.45 -18.49 5.59
C ALA A 255 -21.16 -17.86 6.10
N LEU A 256 -20.12 -17.93 5.27
CA LEU A 256 -18.80 -17.38 5.53
C LEU A 256 -18.46 -16.28 4.51
N LEU A 257 -18.08 -15.11 5.01
CA LEU A 257 -17.46 -14.03 4.23
C LEU A 257 -15.95 -14.07 4.45
N ILE A 258 -15.20 -14.39 3.39
CA ILE A 258 -13.74 -14.30 3.39
C ILE A 258 -13.36 -13.01 2.69
N SER A 259 -12.72 -12.08 3.39
CA SER A 259 -12.48 -10.76 2.82
C SER A 259 -11.26 -10.09 3.41
N ALA A 260 -10.38 -9.58 2.54
CA ALA A 260 -9.13 -8.93 2.93
C ALA A 260 -9.34 -7.83 3.98
N THR A 261 -8.30 -7.54 4.75
CA THR A 261 -8.30 -6.44 5.72
C THR A 261 -8.47 -5.10 4.99
N GLY A 262 -9.37 -4.25 5.48
CA GLY A 262 -9.60 -2.91 4.91
C GLY A 262 -10.70 -2.80 3.83
N THR A 263 -11.28 -3.90 3.36
CA THR A 263 -12.32 -3.93 2.30
C THR A 263 -13.74 -3.58 2.76
N GLY A 264 -13.94 -3.27 4.04
CA GLY A 264 -15.25 -2.89 4.59
C GLY A 264 -16.17 -4.07 4.97
N LYS A 265 -15.62 -5.20 5.44
CA LYS A 265 -16.38 -6.36 5.97
C LYS A 265 -17.56 -5.97 6.88
N THR A 266 -17.32 -5.05 7.80
CA THR A 266 -18.34 -4.58 8.76
C THR A 266 -19.50 -3.83 8.10
N TYR A 267 -19.24 -3.09 7.01
CA TYR A 267 -20.32 -2.49 6.21
C TYR A 267 -21.05 -3.56 5.39
N ALA A 268 -20.34 -4.53 4.84
CA ALA A 268 -20.94 -5.65 4.11
C ALA A 268 -21.95 -6.40 4.99
N SER A 269 -21.57 -6.75 6.23
CA SER A 269 -22.47 -7.41 7.18
C SER A 269 -23.65 -6.52 7.61
N ALA A 270 -23.44 -5.21 7.77
CA ALA A 270 -24.51 -4.28 8.09
C ALA A 270 -25.54 -4.18 6.94
N PHE A 271 -25.07 -4.11 5.69
CA PHE A 271 -25.95 -4.04 4.52
C PHE A 271 -26.69 -5.37 4.27
N ALA A 272 -26.03 -6.52 4.43
CA ALA A 272 -26.69 -7.82 4.35
C ALA A 272 -27.78 -7.97 5.42
N MET A 273 -27.50 -7.53 6.65
CA MET A 273 -28.49 -7.52 7.73
C MET A 273 -29.66 -6.57 7.42
N ARG A 274 -29.40 -5.41 6.81
CA ARG A 274 -30.45 -4.49 6.39
C ARG A 274 -31.35 -5.10 5.31
N ASN A 275 -30.80 -5.98 4.46
CA ASN A 275 -31.54 -6.68 3.41
C ASN A 275 -32.50 -7.73 3.98
N GLU A 276 -32.03 -8.65 4.82
CA GLU A 276 -32.88 -9.74 5.34
C GLU A 276 -33.77 -9.33 6.53
N LYS A 277 -33.50 -8.18 7.16
CA LYS A 277 -34.34 -7.57 8.22
C LYS A 277 -34.67 -8.52 9.40
N PRO A 278 -33.68 -9.14 10.05
CA PRO A 278 -33.91 -9.87 11.30
C PRO A 278 -34.48 -8.94 12.38
N LYS A 279 -35.25 -9.49 13.32
CA LYS A 279 -35.83 -8.74 14.43
C LYS A 279 -34.75 -8.43 15.45
N LYS A 280 -34.03 -9.46 15.90
CA LYS A 280 -33.00 -9.37 16.95
C LYS A 280 -31.70 -10.03 16.52
N THR A 281 -30.59 -9.34 16.73
CA THR A 281 -29.29 -9.76 16.22
C THR A 281 -28.16 -9.56 17.23
N LEU A 282 -27.14 -10.39 17.08
CA LEU A 282 -25.93 -10.35 17.90
C LEU A 282 -24.69 -10.25 17.00
N PHE A 283 -23.86 -9.26 17.25
CA PHE A 283 -22.57 -9.06 16.58
C PHE A 283 -21.44 -9.31 17.58
N ILE A 284 -20.66 -10.38 17.34
CA ILE A 284 -19.64 -10.85 18.27
C ILE A 284 -18.24 -10.50 17.75
N VAL A 285 -17.40 -9.94 18.63
CA VAL A 285 -16.01 -9.59 18.34
C VAL A 285 -15.09 -10.00 19.49
N HIS A 286 -13.77 -10.00 19.27
CA HIS A 286 -12.81 -10.34 20.33
C HIS A 286 -12.45 -9.17 21.26
N ARG A 287 -12.61 -7.93 20.81
CA ARG A 287 -12.18 -6.72 21.55
C ARG A 287 -13.25 -5.63 21.55
N GLU A 288 -13.33 -4.90 22.66
CA GLU A 288 -14.31 -3.81 22.84
C GLU A 288 -14.15 -2.69 21.81
N LEU A 289 -12.91 -2.31 21.47
CA LEU A 289 -12.62 -1.28 20.48
C LEU A 289 -13.23 -1.63 19.10
N ILE A 290 -13.14 -2.90 18.69
CA ILE A 290 -13.74 -3.39 17.44
C ILE A 290 -15.27 -3.34 17.55
N ALA A 291 -15.85 -3.70 18.70
CA ALA A 291 -17.28 -3.63 18.92
C ALA A 291 -17.80 -2.20 18.77
N ARG A 292 -17.08 -1.21 19.31
CA ARG A 292 -17.42 0.22 19.20
C ARG A 292 -17.31 0.72 17.75
N GLN A 293 -16.29 0.30 17.01
CA GLN A 293 -16.14 0.62 15.59
C GLN A 293 -17.26 0.00 14.73
N ALA A 294 -17.64 -1.25 15.02
CA ALA A 294 -18.75 -1.92 14.36
C ALA A 294 -20.08 -1.23 14.65
N LEU A 295 -20.35 -0.88 15.91
CA LEU A 295 -21.53 -0.12 16.31
C LEU A 295 -21.62 1.21 15.56
N LYS A 296 -20.52 1.97 15.44
CA LYS A 296 -20.48 3.22 14.65
C LYS A 296 -20.81 2.97 13.17
N SER A 297 -20.30 1.89 12.59
CA SER A 297 -20.53 1.54 11.18
C SER A 297 -22.00 1.14 10.94
N TYR A 298 -22.56 0.31 11.82
CA TYR A 298 -23.98 -0.06 11.77
C TYR A 298 -24.90 1.14 11.99
N LYS A 299 -24.54 2.08 12.88
CA LYS A 299 -25.29 3.32 13.06
C LYS A 299 -25.37 4.15 11.78
N LYS A 300 -24.33 4.16 10.94
CA LYS A 300 -24.36 4.82 9.63
C LYS A 300 -25.27 4.13 8.62
N VAL A 301 -25.42 2.80 8.70
CA VAL A 301 -26.25 2.00 7.76
C VAL A 301 -27.72 1.97 8.15
N PHE A 302 -28.00 1.88 9.46
CA PHE A 302 -29.36 1.76 10.02
C PHE A 302 -29.93 3.09 10.53
N GLY A 303 -29.11 4.13 10.73
CA GLY A 303 -29.55 5.40 11.30
C GLY A 303 -30.19 5.22 12.68
N SER A 304 -31.42 5.71 12.84
CA SER A 304 -32.24 5.59 14.06
C SER A 304 -33.26 4.46 14.01
N THR A 305 -33.24 3.60 12.98
CA THR A 305 -34.29 2.57 12.77
C THR A 305 -34.20 1.37 13.71
N LYS A 306 -33.05 1.16 14.35
CA LYS A 306 -32.76 0.03 15.24
C LYS A 306 -32.09 0.52 16.51
N LYS A 307 -32.45 -0.08 17.64
CA LYS A 307 -31.77 0.12 18.93
C LYS A 307 -30.46 -0.67 18.94
N LEU A 308 -29.33 0.03 19.11
CA LEU A 308 -28.00 -0.56 19.18
C LEU A 308 -27.48 -0.49 20.62
N ALA A 309 -26.82 -1.54 21.11
CA ALA A 309 -26.21 -1.58 22.45
C ALA A 309 -24.84 -2.27 22.45
N LEU A 310 -24.01 -1.95 23.45
CA LEU A 310 -22.70 -2.55 23.65
C LEU A 310 -22.65 -3.37 24.96
N LEU A 311 -22.19 -4.61 24.84
CA LEU A 311 -21.97 -5.53 25.95
C LEU A 311 -20.49 -5.97 26.01
N SER A 312 -19.75 -5.41 26.95
CA SER A 312 -18.31 -5.60 27.11
C SER A 312 -17.93 -5.65 28.59
N GLY A 313 -16.64 -5.68 28.90
CA GLY A 313 -16.18 -5.54 30.29
C GLY A 313 -16.58 -4.21 30.91
N ASN A 314 -16.61 -3.13 30.10
CA ASN A 314 -16.82 -1.76 30.55
C ASN A 314 -18.24 -1.22 30.28
N SER A 315 -19.01 -1.82 29.35
CA SER A 315 -20.42 -1.49 29.12
C SER A 315 -21.32 -2.70 29.33
N LYS A 316 -22.44 -2.51 30.02
CA LYS A 316 -23.40 -3.56 30.39
C LYS A 316 -24.81 -3.24 29.90
N GLU A 317 -24.92 -2.96 28.60
CA GLU A 317 -26.21 -2.73 27.95
C GLU A 317 -26.72 -4.04 27.36
N TYR A 318 -27.87 -4.53 27.84
CA TYR A 318 -28.38 -5.86 27.48
C TYR A 318 -29.54 -5.84 26.48
N ASP A 319 -30.25 -4.72 26.36
CA ASP A 319 -31.48 -4.61 25.59
C ASP A 319 -31.29 -3.77 24.31
N ALA A 320 -31.35 -4.45 23.17
CA ALA A 320 -31.20 -3.86 21.83
C ALA A 320 -31.76 -4.78 20.75
N ASP A 321 -32.05 -4.20 19.58
CA ASP A 321 -32.35 -4.94 18.35
C ASP A 321 -31.06 -5.49 17.72
N ILE A 322 -29.94 -4.76 17.87
CA ILE A 322 -28.61 -5.19 17.44
C ILE A 322 -27.65 -5.03 18.62
N LEU A 323 -27.25 -6.15 19.20
CA LEU A 323 -26.34 -6.21 20.34
C LEU A 323 -24.91 -6.43 19.85
N PHE A 324 -23.99 -5.55 20.22
CA PHE A 324 -22.55 -5.74 19.97
C PHE A 324 -21.90 -6.27 21.23
N ALA A 325 -21.29 -7.46 21.17
CA ALA A 325 -20.72 -8.10 22.35
C ALA A 325 -19.27 -8.56 22.14
N THR A 326 -18.46 -8.50 23.20
CA THR A 326 -17.17 -9.20 23.19
C THR A 326 -17.36 -10.68 23.48
N MET A 327 -16.59 -11.55 22.82
CA MET A 327 -16.53 -13.01 23.04
C MET A 327 -16.44 -13.33 24.53
N SER A 328 -15.50 -12.69 25.22
CA SER A 328 -15.24 -12.89 26.65
C SER A 328 -16.40 -12.51 27.56
N MET A 329 -17.24 -11.55 27.15
CA MET A 329 -18.39 -11.13 27.96
C MET A 329 -19.60 -12.01 27.68
N MET A 330 -19.85 -12.33 26.40
CA MET A 330 -20.97 -13.18 26.00
C MET A 330 -20.80 -14.63 26.49
N ALA A 331 -19.57 -15.17 26.49
CA ALA A 331 -19.29 -16.53 26.96
C ALA A 331 -19.42 -16.74 28.49
N LYS A 332 -19.58 -15.68 29.29
CA LYS A 332 -19.82 -15.82 30.73
C LYS A 332 -21.20 -16.43 30.95
N THR A 333 -21.29 -17.45 31.81
CA THR A 333 -22.54 -18.17 32.08
C THR A 333 -23.67 -17.21 32.49
N GLU A 334 -23.38 -16.27 33.41
CA GLU A 334 -24.34 -15.25 33.86
C GLU A 334 -24.84 -14.29 32.75
N THR A 335 -24.07 -14.12 31.66
CA THR A 335 -24.46 -13.31 30.51
C THR A 335 -25.26 -14.15 29.53
N LEU A 336 -24.73 -15.34 29.20
CA LEU A 336 -25.27 -16.28 28.23
C LEU A 336 -26.70 -16.71 28.61
N GLU A 337 -26.91 -17.06 29.88
CA GLU A 337 -28.20 -17.51 30.43
C GLU A 337 -29.26 -16.39 30.56
N ARG A 338 -28.89 -15.12 30.33
CA ARG A 338 -29.88 -14.02 30.26
C ARG A 338 -30.69 -14.02 28.97
N TYR A 339 -30.16 -14.65 27.94
CA TYR A 339 -30.79 -14.74 26.64
C TYR A 339 -31.27 -16.16 26.41
N LYS A 340 -32.44 -16.32 25.78
CA LYS A 340 -32.89 -17.65 25.35
C LYS A 340 -31.98 -18.19 24.25
N VAL A 341 -31.99 -19.51 24.07
CA VAL A 341 -31.22 -20.18 23.02
C VAL A 341 -31.61 -19.68 21.62
N ASP A 342 -32.87 -19.30 21.41
CA ASP A 342 -33.48 -18.81 20.16
C ASP A 342 -33.73 -17.29 20.16
N GLU A 343 -33.09 -16.54 21.06
CA GLU A 343 -33.35 -15.11 21.24
C GLU A 343 -32.90 -14.24 20.04
N PHE A 344 -31.86 -14.67 19.33
CA PHE A 344 -31.29 -13.94 18.20
C PHE A 344 -31.63 -14.66 16.90
N ASP A 345 -32.26 -13.96 15.96
CA ASP A 345 -32.56 -14.52 14.63
C ASP A 345 -31.27 -14.63 13.79
N TRP A 346 -30.33 -13.69 13.99
CA TRP A 346 -29.07 -13.64 13.25
C TRP A 346 -27.90 -13.34 14.18
N ILE A 347 -26.89 -14.21 14.16
CA ILE A 347 -25.61 -13.97 14.83
C ILE A 347 -24.49 -13.78 13.80
N CYS A 348 -23.78 -12.66 13.90
CA CYS A 348 -22.61 -12.32 13.09
C CYS A 348 -21.36 -12.42 13.97
N ILE A 349 -20.32 -13.10 13.49
CA ILE A 349 -19.05 -13.24 14.21
C ILE A 349 -17.91 -12.70 13.35
N ASP A 350 -17.22 -11.69 13.87
CA ASP A 350 -16.00 -11.16 13.25
C ASP A 350 -14.76 -11.94 13.71
N GLU A 351 -13.76 -12.01 12.83
CA GLU A 351 -12.55 -12.82 12.98
C GLU A 351 -12.83 -14.26 13.44
N VAL A 352 -13.69 -14.93 12.67
CA VAL A 352 -14.13 -16.30 12.95
C VAL A 352 -13.02 -17.33 12.89
N HIS A 353 -11.84 -16.99 12.36
CA HIS A 353 -10.65 -17.83 12.42
C HIS A 353 -10.16 -18.14 13.84
N ARG A 354 -10.70 -17.46 14.85
CA ARG A 354 -10.48 -17.74 16.27
C ARG A 354 -11.50 -18.70 16.87
N ALA A 355 -12.30 -19.37 16.02
CA ALA A 355 -13.38 -20.27 16.41
C ALA A 355 -12.97 -21.48 17.26
N GLY A 356 -11.68 -21.80 17.32
CA GLY A 356 -11.19 -22.93 18.12
C GLY A 356 -11.10 -22.65 19.62
N SER A 357 -11.36 -21.42 20.06
CA SER A 357 -11.33 -21.07 21.49
C SER A 357 -12.55 -21.63 22.25
N GLU A 358 -12.38 -22.01 23.51
CA GLU A 358 -13.46 -22.52 24.36
C GLU A 358 -14.65 -21.54 24.46
N SER A 359 -14.36 -20.24 24.51
CA SER A 359 -15.39 -19.19 24.57
C SER A 359 -16.28 -19.21 23.32
N TYR A 360 -15.68 -19.45 22.16
CA TYR A 360 -16.41 -19.52 20.90
C TYR A 360 -17.33 -20.75 20.85
N GLN A 361 -16.78 -21.92 21.16
CA GLN A 361 -17.56 -23.16 21.19
C GLN A 361 -18.73 -23.06 22.17
N LYS A 362 -18.51 -22.44 23.33
CA LYS A 362 -19.57 -22.23 24.32
C LYS A 362 -20.74 -21.39 23.78
N ILE A 363 -20.45 -20.34 23.01
CA ILE A 363 -21.47 -19.47 22.40
C ILE A 363 -22.23 -20.23 21.31
N MET A 364 -21.51 -20.88 20.38
CA MET A 364 -22.14 -21.62 19.28
C MET A 364 -22.94 -22.83 19.72
N ASN A 365 -22.53 -23.50 20.80
CA ASN A 365 -23.26 -24.65 21.34
C ASN A 365 -24.53 -24.23 22.09
N TYR A 366 -24.63 -22.98 22.54
CA TYR A 366 -25.78 -22.48 23.28
C TYR A 366 -26.85 -21.87 22.38
N PHE A 367 -26.47 -20.94 21.49
CA PHE A 367 -27.43 -20.24 20.64
C PHE A 367 -27.82 -21.03 19.40
N GLN A 368 -29.08 -20.93 19.01
CA GLN A 368 -29.67 -21.54 17.82
C GLN A 368 -30.39 -20.49 16.98
N PRO A 369 -29.64 -19.55 16.35
CA PRO A 369 -30.24 -18.56 15.47
C PRO A 369 -30.74 -19.17 14.16
N ASP A 370 -31.59 -18.42 13.45
CA ASP A 370 -32.00 -18.78 12.09
C ASP A 370 -30.82 -18.73 11.12
N PHE A 371 -29.87 -17.80 11.34
CA PHE A 371 -28.70 -17.64 10.49
C PHE A 371 -27.41 -17.24 11.23
N TRP A 372 -26.30 -17.90 10.86
CA TRP A 372 -24.94 -17.56 11.27
C TRP A 372 -24.17 -16.91 10.12
N LEU A 373 -23.58 -15.75 10.37
CA LEU A 373 -22.61 -15.14 9.46
C LEU A 373 -21.22 -15.10 10.10
N GLY A 374 -20.27 -15.82 9.53
CA GLY A 374 -18.86 -15.74 9.89
C GLY A 374 -18.14 -14.75 8.98
N MET A 375 -17.25 -13.93 9.53
CA MET A 375 -16.39 -13.06 8.73
C MET A 375 -14.93 -13.26 9.11
N THR A 376 -14.05 -13.34 8.12
CA THR A 376 -12.61 -13.36 8.39
C THR A 376 -11.80 -12.89 7.18
N ALA A 377 -10.59 -12.39 7.42
CA ALA A 377 -9.60 -12.19 6.37
C ALA A 377 -8.80 -13.45 6.02
N SER A 378 -8.82 -14.45 6.89
CA SER A 378 -7.87 -15.57 6.87
C SER A 378 -8.57 -16.86 7.31
N PRO A 379 -9.12 -17.64 6.37
CA PRO A 379 -9.86 -18.86 6.72
C PRO A 379 -8.95 -20.04 7.06
N GLU A 380 -7.69 -20.01 6.61
CA GLU A 380 -6.70 -21.06 6.85
C GLU A 380 -6.19 -20.98 8.30
N ARG A 381 -5.93 -22.13 8.95
CA ARG A 381 -5.38 -22.19 10.31
C ARG A 381 -4.23 -23.18 10.40
N THR A 382 -3.26 -22.87 11.26
CA THR A 382 -2.10 -23.74 11.53
C THR A 382 -2.40 -24.87 12.52
N ASP A 383 -3.50 -24.78 13.26
CA ASP A 383 -3.91 -25.75 14.29
C ASP A 383 -4.97 -26.76 13.82
N GLY A 384 -5.24 -26.82 12.51
CA GLY A 384 -6.08 -27.86 11.88
C GLY A 384 -7.59 -27.71 12.07
N PHE A 385 -8.07 -26.63 12.68
CA PHE A 385 -9.51 -26.38 12.81
C PHE A 385 -10.11 -25.85 11.49
N ASP A 386 -11.04 -26.60 10.90
CA ASP A 386 -11.65 -26.28 9.62
C ASP A 386 -12.86 -25.35 9.75
N ILE A 387 -12.65 -24.06 9.49
CA ILE A 387 -13.71 -23.04 9.48
C ILE A 387 -14.71 -23.29 8.34
N PHE A 388 -14.26 -23.82 7.21
CA PHE A 388 -15.16 -24.08 6.09
C PHE A 388 -16.23 -25.09 6.49
N ASN A 389 -15.82 -26.18 7.14
CA ASN A 389 -16.76 -27.17 7.66
C ASN A 389 -17.69 -26.59 8.75
N LEU A 390 -17.20 -25.68 9.61
CA LEU A 390 -18.03 -25.03 10.62
C LEU A 390 -19.22 -24.25 10.02
N PHE A 391 -19.03 -23.67 8.84
CA PHE A 391 -20.04 -22.94 8.07
C PHE A 391 -20.66 -23.79 6.95
N ASP A 392 -20.61 -25.11 7.06
CA ASP A 392 -21.19 -26.09 6.14
C ASP A 392 -20.72 -25.89 4.68
N HIS A 393 -19.49 -25.40 4.51
CA HIS A 393 -18.86 -25.01 3.23
C HIS A 393 -19.63 -23.93 2.43
N ASN A 394 -20.55 -23.20 3.08
CA ASN A 394 -21.28 -22.09 2.46
C ASN A 394 -20.43 -20.81 2.47
N ILE A 395 -19.63 -20.62 1.44
CA ILE A 395 -18.89 -19.36 1.23
C ILE A 395 -19.81 -18.39 0.50
N ALA A 396 -20.26 -17.33 1.17
CA ALA A 396 -21.10 -16.30 0.57
C ALA A 396 -20.31 -15.40 -0.37
N TYR A 397 -19.08 -15.05 -0.01
CA TYR A 397 -18.21 -14.29 -0.89
C TYR A 397 -16.75 -14.41 -0.46
N GLU A 398 -15.84 -14.42 -1.42
CA GLU A 398 -14.40 -14.45 -1.19
C GLU A 398 -13.72 -13.31 -1.94
N ILE A 399 -13.10 -12.38 -1.21
CA ILE A 399 -12.27 -11.31 -1.75
C ILE A 399 -10.88 -11.33 -1.13
N ARG A 400 -9.94 -11.88 -1.90
CA ARG A 400 -8.52 -11.87 -1.58
C ARG A 400 -7.90 -10.51 -1.88
N LEU A 401 -6.72 -10.27 -1.32
CA LEU A 401 -5.97 -9.01 -1.44
C LEU A 401 -5.85 -8.50 -2.90
N GLN A 402 -5.46 -9.37 -3.83
CA GLN A 402 -5.31 -9.01 -5.24
C GLN A 402 -6.60 -8.49 -5.86
N HIS A 403 -7.74 -9.13 -5.56
CA HIS A 403 -9.04 -8.70 -6.07
C HIS A 403 -9.51 -7.39 -5.41
N ALA A 404 -9.22 -7.21 -4.12
CA ALA A 404 -9.50 -5.97 -3.40
C ALA A 404 -8.73 -4.75 -3.93
N LEU A 405 -7.49 -4.93 -4.38
CA LEU A 405 -6.71 -3.89 -5.06
C LEU A 405 -7.28 -3.58 -6.44
N LYS A 406 -7.69 -4.60 -7.21
CA LYS A 406 -8.27 -4.44 -8.55
C LYS A 406 -9.57 -3.64 -8.54
N GLU A 407 -10.41 -3.84 -7.52
CA GLU A 407 -11.69 -3.13 -7.36
C GLU A 407 -11.53 -1.76 -6.66
N ASP A 408 -10.31 -1.25 -6.52
CA ASP A 408 -10.00 0.03 -5.86
C ASP A 408 -10.61 0.15 -4.45
N LEU A 409 -10.71 -0.98 -3.73
CA LEU A 409 -11.23 -1.03 -2.36
C LEU A 409 -10.13 -0.77 -1.32
N LEU A 410 -8.87 -0.88 -1.72
CA LEU A 410 -7.69 -0.71 -0.90
C LEU A 410 -6.76 0.36 -1.49
N CYS A 411 -5.94 0.95 -0.65
CA CYS A 411 -4.82 1.78 -1.06
C CYS A 411 -3.76 0.89 -1.75
N PRO A 412 -3.25 1.27 -2.93
CA PRO A 412 -2.12 0.60 -3.57
C PRO A 412 -0.90 0.51 -2.63
N PHE A 413 -0.01 -0.43 -2.88
CA PHE A 413 1.23 -0.55 -2.12
C PHE A 413 2.42 -0.89 -3.01
N HIS A 414 3.61 -0.48 -2.58
CA HIS A 414 4.88 -0.94 -3.11
C HIS A 414 5.55 -1.83 -2.07
N TYR A 415 6.05 -2.99 -2.50
CA TYR A 415 6.69 -3.96 -1.63
C TYR A 415 8.15 -4.12 -2.00
N PHE A 416 9.03 -3.95 -1.02
CA PHE A 416 10.48 -4.06 -1.18
C PHE A 416 11.01 -5.15 -0.26
N GLY A 417 11.45 -6.25 -0.86
CA GLY A 417 12.12 -7.34 -0.16
C GLY A 417 13.62 -7.07 -0.10
N ILE A 418 14.13 -6.71 1.08
CA ILE A 418 15.52 -6.34 1.28
C ILE A 418 16.25 -7.46 2.00
N THR A 419 17.42 -7.84 1.49
CA THR A 419 18.33 -8.73 2.21
C THR A 419 18.92 -7.98 3.41
N ASP A 420 18.77 -8.53 4.62
CA ASP A 420 19.41 -7.98 5.82
C ASP A 420 20.94 -8.03 5.69
N ILE A 421 21.64 -7.20 6.48
CA ILE A 421 23.10 -7.08 6.40
C ILE A 421 23.82 -8.34 6.92
N GLU A 422 24.94 -8.68 6.29
CA GLU A 422 25.92 -9.61 6.84
C GLU A 422 26.75 -8.90 7.92
N ILE A 423 26.81 -9.48 9.12
CA ILE A 423 27.67 -8.99 10.21
C ILE A 423 28.66 -10.10 10.55
N ASP A 424 29.96 -9.79 10.50
CA ASP A 424 31.05 -10.74 10.78
C ASP A 424 31.12 -11.99 9.87
N GLY A 425 30.60 -11.91 8.65
CA GLY A 425 30.62 -13.01 7.67
C GLY A 425 29.52 -14.07 7.88
N GLU A 426 28.63 -13.84 8.85
CA GLU A 426 27.36 -14.53 8.98
C GLU A 426 26.26 -13.61 8.45
N THR A 427 25.53 -14.05 7.42
CA THR A 427 24.19 -13.51 7.17
C THR A 427 23.39 -13.68 8.45
N VAL A 428 22.63 -12.65 8.83
CA VAL A 428 21.54 -12.81 9.78
C VAL A 428 20.46 -13.66 9.07
N ASP A 429 20.73 -14.95 8.91
CA ASP A 429 19.90 -15.94 8.24
C ASP A 429 19.17 -16.75 9.32
N ASP A 430 17.85 -16.59 9.30
CA ASP A 430 16.90 -17.14 10.26
C ASP A 430 16.77 -18.68 10.21
N LYS A 431 17.43 -19.37 9.27
CA LYS A 431 17.48 -20.85 9.27
C LYS A 431 18.39 -21.44 10.34
N THR A 432 19.25 -20.63 10.94
CA THR A 432 20.09 -21.02 12.07
C THR A 432 19.58 -20.32 13.33
N ASP A 433 19.59 -21.01 14.47
CA ASP A 433 19.17 -20.49 15.80
C ASP A 433 20.00 -19.27 16.31
N LEU A 434 20.79 -18.63 15.45
CA LEU A 434 21.65 -17.48 15.70
C LEU A 434 20.84 -16.17 15.76
N ARG A 435 19.75 -16.14 16.54
CA ARG A 435 19.10 -14.88 16.96
C ARG A 435 19.94 -14.21 18.05
N ASN A 436 21.12 -13.68 17.71
CA ASN A 436 21.84 -12.88 18.69
C ASN A 436 21.22 -11.48 18.74
N PHE A 437 20.59 -11.17 19.88
CA PHE A 437 19.96 -9.87 20.13
C PHE A 437 20.87 -8.70 19.78
N SER A 438 22.18 -8.82 20.05
CA SER A 438 23.17 -7.79 19.73
C SER A 438 23.23 -7.43 18.24
N TYR A 439 23.03 -8.40 17.33
CA TYR A 439 23.02 -8.15 15.90
C TYR A 439 21.72 -7.45 15.46
N LEU A 440 20.59 -7.86 16.03
CA LEU A 440 19.27 -7.29 15.73
C LEU A 440 19.15 -5.80 16.08
N VAL A 441 19.89 -5.35 17.09
CA VAL A 441 19.89 -3.95 17.55
C VAL A 441 21.21 -3.22 17.27
N SER A 442 22.10 -3.78 16.45
CA SER A 442 23.41 -3.17 16.18
C SER A 442 23.26 -1.81 15.49
N ASP A 443 24.18 -0.86 15.75
CA ASP A 443 24.14 0.48 15.13
C ASP A 443 24.25 0.40 13.60
N THR A 444 25.03 -0.57 13.11
CA THR A 444 25.13 -0.86 11.67
C THR A 444 23.78 -1.24 11.08
N ARG A 445 23.03 -2.14 11.74
CA ARG A 445 21.69 -2.56 11.27
C ARG A 445 20.68 -1.42 11.36
N VAL A 446 20.68 -0.65 12.44
CA VAL A 446 19.78 0.51 12.59
C VAL A 446 20.02 1.53 11.47
N ARG A 447 21.29 1.88 11.22
CA ARG A 447 21.65 2.78 10.13
C ARG A 447 21.19 2.24 8.77
N TYR A 448 21.38 0.95 8.51
CA TYR A 448 20.91 0.33 7.28
C TYR A 448 19.39 0.39 7.13
N ILE A 449 18.64 0.08 8.20
CA ILE A 449 17.17 0.17 8.20
C ILE A 449 16.72 1.59 7.85
N LEU A 450 17.32 2.61 8.49
CA LEU A 450 17.02 4.02 8.22
C LEU A 450 17.39 4.42 6.79
N GLU A 451 18.56 3.99 6.29
CA GLU A 451 19.00 4.23 4.92
C GLU A 451 17.99 3.67 3.90
N GLN A 452 17.51 2.43 4.10
CA GLN A 452 16.51 1.84 3.20
C GLN A 452 15.14 2.49 3.36
N ALA A 453 14.69 2.76 4.59
CA ALA A 453 13.42 3.45 4.84
C ALA A 453 13.37 4.83 4.18
N ASN A 454 14.49 5.57 4.22
CA ASN A 454 14.63 6.84 3.52
C ASN A 454 14.80 6.67 2.00
N TYR A 455 15.43 5.58 1.53
CA TYR A 455 15.63 5.27 0.11
C TYR A 455 14.32 5.05 -0.64
N PHE A 456 13.41 4.26 -0.07
CA PHE A 456 12.11 3.95 -0.66
C PHE A 456 11.02 4.96 -0.25
N GLY A 457 11.24 5.66 0.87
CA GLY A 457 10.44 6.78 1.31
C GLY A 457 9.02 6.37 1.71
N HIS A 458 8.11 7.33 1.63
CA HIS A 458 6.70 7.17 2.00
C HIS A 458 5.81 8.02 1.09
N SER A 459 4.50 7.75 1.08
CA SER A 459 3.51 8.64 0.47
C SER A 459 3.07 9.74 1.45
N GLY A 460 2.46 10.82 0.94
CA GLY A 460 1.99 11.94 1.77
C GLY A 460 3.10 12.86 2.27
N GLU A 461 2.73 13.82 3.15
CA GLU A 461 3.58 14.95 3.57
C GLU A 461 4.66 14.57 4.61
N ARG A 462 4.43 13.55 5.44
CA ARG A 462 5.39 13.08 6.47
C ARG A 462 5.24 11.59 6.75
N ILE A 463 6.20 10.99 7.44
CA ILE A 463 6.14 9.59 7.85
C ILE A 463 5.02 9.40 8.89
N LYS A 464 4.19 8.37 8.66
CA LYS A 464 3.22 7.80 9.60
C LYS A 464 3.39 6.28 9.54
N GLY A 465 4.42 5.78 10.21
CA GLY A 465 4.92 4.42 10.02
C GLY A 465 4.59 3.44 11.15
N LEU A 466 4.53 2.16 10.80
CA LEU A 466 4.50 1.04 11.75
C LEU A 466 5.73 0.16 11.56
N ILE A 467 6.35 -0.27 12.67
CA ILE A 467 7.51 -1.15 12.66
C ILE A 467 7.20 -2.42 13.46
N PHE A 468 7.29 -3.58 12.81
CA PHE A 468 7.05 -4.88 13.43
C PHE A 468 8.36 -5.56 13.83
N CYS A 469 8.57 -5.75 15.13
CA CYS A 469 9.75 -6.36 15.73
C CYS A 469 9.46 -7.75 16.31
N SER A 470 10.51 -8.54 16.52
CA SER A 470 10.40 -9.91 17.03
C SER A 470 10.10 -9.97 18.54
N GLY A 471 10.51 -8.94 19.31
CA GLY A 471 10.31 -8.93 20.76
C GLY A 471 10.31 -7.55 21.42
N LYS A 472 9.85 -7.50 22.69
CA LYS A 472 9.71 -6.26 23.47
C LYS A 472 11.02 -5.53 23.70
N LYS A 473 12.07 -6.28 24.03
CA LYS A 473 13.40 -5.70 24.27
C LYS A 473 13.98 -5.08 23.00
N GLU A 474 13.77 -5.76 21.86
CA GLU A 474 14.26 -5.30 20.56
C GLU A 474 13.53 -4.02 20.15
N ALA A 475 12.19 -4.02 20.23
CA ALA A 475 11.39 -2.84 19.93
C ALA A 475 11.79 -1.62 20.78
N GLN A 476 12.08 -1.82 22.07
CA GLN A 476 12.52 -0.74 22.96
C GLN A 476 13.89 -0.19 22.58
N GLU A 477 14.86 -1.07 22.33
CA GLU A 477 16.21 -0.67 21.95
C GLU A 477 16.23 0.03 20.58
N LEU A 478 15.52 -0.51 19.59
CA LEU A 478 15.41 0.11 18.27
C LEU A 478 14.72 1.46 18.33
N SER A 479 13.66 1.61 19.14
CA SER A 479 13.00 2.90 19.35
C SER A 479 13.94 3.92 19.96
N THR A 480 14.72 3.55 20.98
CA THR A 480 15.76 4.42 21.56
C THR A 480 16.75 4.86 20.49
N LYS A 481 17.29 3.93 19.70
CA LYS A 481 18.26 4.25 18.65
C LYS A 481 17.68 5.12 17.55
N PHE A 482 16.44 4.87 17.10
CA PHE A 482 15.77 5.75 16.14
C PHE A 482 15.63 7.18 16.67
N ASN A 483 15.33 7.34 17.96
CA ASN A 483 15.25 8.65 18.61
C ASN A 483 16.63 9.34 18.70
N GLU A 484 17.72 8.58 18.84
CA GLU A 484 19.09 9.11 18.76
C GLU A 484 19.45 9.61 17.34
N TYR A 485 18.81 9.08 16.29
CA TYR A 485 18.91 9.58 14.91
C TYR A 485 17.90 10.69 14.59
N GLY A 486 17.16 11.18 15.58
CA GLY A 486 16.23 12.31 15.46
C GLY A 486 14.79 11.94 15.11
N TYR A 487 14.46 10.67 14.87
CA TYR A 487 13.08 10.25 14.61
C TYR A 487 12.24 10.30 15.88
N TYR A 488 10.93 10.57 15.75
CA TYR A 488 10.00 10.54 16.88
C TYR A 488 9.30 9.19 16.94
N THR A 489 9.70 8.33 17.88
CA THR A 489 9.20 6.97 17.96
C THR A 489 8.73 6.57 19.35
N THR A 490 7.78 5.63 19.39
CA THR A 490 7.34 5.00 20.65
C THR A 490 7.09 3.52 20.46
N VAL A 491 7.03 2.78 21.57
CA VAL A 491 6.75 1.34 21.56
C VAL A 491 5.37 1.06 22.14
N LEU A 492 4.55 0.32 21.39
CA LEU A 492 3.30 -0.23 21.90
C LEU A 492 3.38 -1.77 21.96
N THR A 493 3.29 -2.29 23.18
CA THR A 493 3.16 -3.74 23.50
C THR A 493 1.83 -4.07 24.17
N GLY A 494 1.42 -5.34 24.19
CA GLY A 494 0.13 -5.75 24.77
C GLY A 494 -0.11 -5.35 26.24
N ALA A 495 0.95 -4.94 26.95
CA ALA A 495 0.87 -4.42 28.32
C ALA A 495 0.40 -2.96 28.42
N ASN A 496 0.48 -2.18 27.33
CA ASN A 496 0.04 -0.77 27.34
C ASN A 496 -1.48 -0.68 27.43
N SER A 497 -1.96 0.26 28.24
CA SER A 497 -3.36 0.60 28.43
C SER A 497 -3.99 1.19 27.16
N GLU A 498 -5.32 1.17 27.08
CA GLU A 498 -6.06 1.75 25.95
C GLU A 498 -5.78 3.25 25.80
N LYS A 499 -5.69 3.98 26.92
CA LYS A 499 -5.38 5.42 26.94
C LYS A 499 -3.98 5.72 26.38
N GLU A 500 -2.97 4.91 26.70
CA GLU A 500 -1.62 5.08 26.14
C GLU A 500 -1.60 4.80 24.63
N ARG A 501 -2.35 3.80 24.17
CA ARG A 501 -2.48 3.50 22.74
C ARG A 501 -3.16 4.64 22.00
N GLU A 502 -4.28 5.15 22.50
CA GLU A 502 -4.97 6.30 21.90
C GLU A 502 -4.08 7.53 21.84
N LYS A 503 -3.30 7.80 22.90
CA LYS A 503 -2.32 8.89 22.90
C LYS A 503 -1.31 8.70 21.77
N ALA A 504 -0.65 7.55 21.67
CA ALA A 504 0.33 7.28 20.63
C ALA A 504 -0.28 7.38 19.21
N ILE A 505 -1.48 6.84 18.99
CA ILE A 505 -2.18 6.94 17.71
C ILE A 505 -2.45 8.40 17.36
N ASN A 506 -2.95 9.20 18.30
CA ASN A 506 -3.21 10.62 18.05
C ASN A 506 -1.93 11.40 17.72
N PHE A 507 -0.80 11.09 18.37
CA PHE A 507 0.48 11.72 18.03
C PHE A 507 1.00 11.26 16.67
N LEU A 508 0.72 10.03 16.24
CA LEU A 508 1.06 9.54 14.90
C LEU A 508 0.17 10.17 13.83
N THR A 509 -1.12 10.40 14.09
CA THR A 509 -2.06 10.86 13.05
C THR A 509 -2.28 12.36 13.01
N ARG A 510 -1.91 13.11 14.06
CA ARG A 510 -2.15 14.56 14.13
C ARG A 510 -1.63 15.32 12.92
N GLU A 511 -2.37 16.38 12.59
CA GLU A 511 -1.93 17.39 11.65
C GLU A 511 -0.76 18.18 12.24
N VAL A 512 0.22 18.47 11.38
CA VAL A 512 1.47 19.15 11.72
C VAL A 512 1.71 20.19 10.63
N SER A 513 2.15 21.40 10.99
CA SER A 513 2.39 22.44 10.01
C SER A 513 3.58 22.11 9.11
N THR A 514 3.60 22.63 7.88
CA THR A 514 4.72 22.41 6.95
C THR A 514 6.05 22.89 7.53
N ASP A 515 6.06 24.01 8.27
CA ASP A 515 7.26 24.55 8.92
C ASP A 515 7.81 23.61 10.00
N GLU A 516 6.92 22.98 10.79
CA GLU A 516 7.32 21.98 11.79
C GLU A 516 7.87 20.70 11.14
N ILE A 517 7.25 20.24 10.05
CA ILE A 517 7.74 19.08 9.28
C ILE A 517 9.13 19.37 8.72
N GLU A 518 9.32 20.52 8.07
CA GLU A 518 10.61 20.88 7.47
C GLU A 518 11.72 21.04 8.50
N LYS A 519 11.39 21.59 9.67
CA LYS A 519 12.34 21.68 10.78
C LYS A 519 12.74 20.27 11.25
N HIS A 520 11.76 19.40 11.44
CA HIS A 520 11.98 18.02 11.88
C HIS A 520 12.82 17.22 10.88
N GLU A 521 12.54 17.34 9.57
CA GLU A 521 13.34 16.70 8.52
C GLU A 521 14.80 17.17 8.53
N LYS A 522 15.04 18.47 8.81
CA LYS A 522 16.40 19.00 8.98
C LYS A 522 17.08 18.44 10.23
N ASP A 523 16.34 18.31 11.33
CA ASP A 523 16.85 17.75 12.58
C ASP A 523 17.28 16.27 12.39
N ILE A 524 16.48 15.48 11.67
CA ILE A 524 16.84 14.10 11.26
C ILE A 524 18.11 14.09 10.39
N CYS A 525 18.17 14.94 9.35
CA CYS A 525 19.32 15.03 8.45
C CYS A 525 20.61 15.41 9.19
N ASN A 526 20.50 16.27 10.20
CA ASN A 526 21.62 16.72 11.02
C ASN A 526 21.91 15.80 12.22
N HIS A 527 21.19 14.68 12.36
CA HIS A 527 21.28 13.75 13.48
C HIS A 527 21.18 14.45 14.84
N VAL A 528 20.26 15.41 14.93
CA VAL A 528 19.95 16.09 16.19
C VAL A 528 19.25 15.08 17.09
N LYS A 529 19.92 14.67 18.16
CA LYS A 529 19.36 13.75 19.16
C LYS A 529 18.10 14.34 19.77
N ASN A 530 17.07 13.52 19.88
CA ASN A 530 15.89 13.91 20.62
C ASN A 530 16.04 13.58 22.12
N ASP A 531 16.42 14.58 22.90
CA ASP A 531 16.52 14.51 24.37
C ASP A 531 15.25 15.02 25.09
N THR A 532 14.13 15.22 24.38
CA THR A 532 12.89 15.72 24.98
C THR A 532 11.96 14.59 25.45
N ASP A 533 11.47 14.69 26.69
CA ASP A 533 10.48 13.76 27.26
C ASP A 533 9.10 13.84 26.57
N GLU A 534 8.82 14.93 25.84
CA GLU A 534 7.56 15.15 25.13
C GLU A 534 7.80 15.47 23.64
N MET A 535 7.64 14.44 22.80
CA MET A 535 7.66 14.59 21.34
C MET A 535 6.40 15.32 20.86
N PRO A 536 6.48 16.27 19.90
CA PRO A 536 5.30 16.99 19.40
C PRO A 536 4.36 16.08 18.58
N PHE A 537 4.90 15.13 17.83
CA PHE A 537 4.18 14.13 17.05
C PHE A 537 5.05 12.87 16.94
N LEU A 538 4.55 11.82 16.28
CA LEU A 538 5.31 10.58 16.03
C LEU A 538 5.49 10.35 14.52
N ASP A 539 6.66 9.81 14.15
CA ASP A 539 6.97 9.25 12.84
C ASP A 539 6.64 7.75 12.82
N TYR A 540 7.05 7.02 13.85
CA TYR A 540 6.88 5.56 13.91
C TYR A 540 6.30 5.07 15.24
N ILE A 541 5.52 3.98 15.15
CA ILE A 541 5.19 3.16 16.30
C ILE A 541 5.80 1.76 16.11
N PHE A 542 6.68 1.39 17.04
CA PHE A 542 7.21 0.04 17.16
C PHE A 542 6.20 -0.89 17.84
N THR A 543 6.03 -2.09 17.30
CA THR A 543 5.10 -3.07 17.83
C THR A 543 5.54 -4.51 17.57
N ILE A 544 4.85 -5.45 18.20
CA ILE A 544 5.09 -6.90 18.05
C ILE A 544 3.80 -7.51 17.52
N ASP A 545 2.76 -7.57 18.37
CA ASP A 545 1.49 -8.20 18.03
C ASP A 545 0.24 -7.32 18.27
N ILE A 546 0.37 -6.10 18.84
CA ILE A 546 -0.83 -5.29 19.10
C ILE A 546 -1.55 -4.96 17.80
N PHE A 547 -0.80 -4.52 16.79
CA PHE A 547 -1.37 -4.12 15.51
C PHE A 547 -1.67 -5.30 14.60
N ASN A 548 -1.48 -6.54 15.06
CA ASN A 548 -2.04 -7.68 14.34
C ASN A 548 -3.57 -7.60 14.37
N GLU A 549 -4.20 -7.00 15.42
CA GLU A 549 -5.66 -6.88 15.52
C GLU A 549 -6.18 -5.66 16.29
N GLY A 550 -7.21 -5.01 15.73
CA GLY A 550 -8.12 -4.14 16.46
C GLY A 550 -7.68 -2.68 16.67
N VAL A 551 -6.57 -2.24 16.09
CA VAL A 551 -6.22 -0.82 16.00
C VAL A 551 -6.33 -0.36 14.54
N ASP A 552 -7.01 0.76 14.33
CA ASP A 552 -7.33 1.31 13.01
C ASP A 552 -6.63 2.65 12.82
N ILE A 553 -5.63 2.69 11.94
CA ILE A 553 -4.92 3.90 11.55
C ILE A 553 -4.87 3.93 10.02
N PRO A 554 -5.89 4.49 9.34
CA PRO A 554 -5.91 4.54 7.88
C PRO A 554 -4.73 5.29 7.27
N GLU A 555 -4.18 6.27 8.01
CA GLU A 555 -3.13 7.18 7.55
C GLU A 555 -1.73 6.54 7.48
N ILE A 556 -1.56 5.27 7.86
CA ILE A 556 -0.24 4.61 7.81
C ILE A 556 0.28 4.57 6.37
N ASN A 557 1.45 5.13 6.13
CA ASN A 557 2.04 5.26 4.78
C ASN A 557 3.36 4.51 4.61
N GLN A 558 3.90 3.93 5.69
CA GLN A 558 5.07 3.08 5.64
C GLN A 558 4.97 1.94 6.66
N VAL A 559 5.35 0.73 6.26
CA VAL A 559 5.40 -0.44 7.15
C VAL A 559 6.77 -1.10 7.03
N LEU A 560 7.51 -1.19 8.14
CA LEU A 560 8.78 -1.89 8.21
C LEU A 560 8.59 -3.25 8.91
N MET A 561 8.96 -4.32 8.23
CA MET A 561 8.91 -5.68 8.76
C MET A 561 10.32 -6.12 9.13
N LEU A 562 10.62 -6.12 10.43
CA LEU A 562 11.93 -6.47 10.98
C LEU A 562 11.97 -7.86 11.61
N ARG A 563 10.90 -8.65 11.46
CA ARG A 563 10.78 -10.01 11.99
C ARG A 563 10.33 -11.02 10.94
N PRO A 564 10.77 -12.28 11.06
CA PRO A 564 10.17 -13.37 10.31
C PRO A 564 8.70 -13.48 10.73
N THR A 565 7.83 -13.54 9.74
CA THR A 565 6.40 -13.74 9.95
C THR A 565 6.07 -15.16 9.52
N GLU A 566 6.11 -16.11 10.44
CA GLU A 566 5.92 -17.54 10.12
C GLU A 566 4.52 -17.87 9.58
N SER A 567 3.53 -17.01 9.87
CA SER A 567 2.15 -17.20 9.47
C SER A 567 1.76 -16.27 8.30
N PRO A 568 1.32 -16.80 7.14
CA PRO A 568 0.80 -15.98 6.04
C PRO A 568 -0.35 -15.08 6.48
N ILE A 569 -1.13 -15.55 7.46
CA ILE A 569 -2.26 -14.84 8.05
C ILE A 569 -1.80 -13.56 8.72
N VAL A 570 -0.79 -13.66 9.59
CA VAL A 570 -0.25 -12.52 10.33
C VAL A 570 0.40 -11.55 9.33
N PHE A 571 1.08 -12.07 8.30
CA PHE A 571 1.68 -11.25 7.26
C PHE A 571 0.64 -10.38 6.53
N VAL A 572 -0.44 -10.98 6.03
CA VAL A 572 -1.53 -10.25 5.35
C VAL A 572 -2.25 -9.29 6.29
N GLN A 573 -2.42 -9.65 7.57
CA GLN A 573 -3.02 -8.76 8.57
C GLN A 573 -2.16 -7.51 8.81
N GLN A 574 -0.83 -7.69 8.94
CA GLN A 574 0.12 -6.60 9.12
C GLN A 574 0.18 -5.69 7.89
N LEU A 575 0.30 -6.29 6.70
CA LEU A 575 0.23 -5.58 5.42
C LEU A 575 -1.05 -4.74 5.33
N GLY A 576 -2.20 -5.36 5.65
CA GLY A 576 -3.52 -4.73 5.62
C GLY A 576 -3.73 -3.52 6.52
N ARG A 577 -2.83 -3.27 7.49
CA ARG A 577 -2.86 -2.02 8.28
C ARG A 577 -2.47 -0.83 7.41
N GLY A 578 -1.55 -1.03 6.48
CA GLY A 578 -1.14 -0.04 5.49
C GLY A 578 -2.10 0.10 4.30
N LEU A 579 -3.01 -0.84 4.06
CA LEU A 579 -3.81 -0.87 2.82
C LEU A 579 -5.12 -0.09 2.89
N ARG A 580 -5.44 0.57 4.00
CA ARG A 580 -6.63 1.41 4.09
C ARG A 580 -6.43 2.73 3.36
N LYS A 581 -7.47 3.19 2.66
CA LYS A 581 -7.47 4.51 2.03
C LYS A 581 -7.54 5.60 3.10
N ALA A 582 -6.74 6.65 2.92
CA ALA A 582 -6.76 7.86 3.73
C ALA A 582 -6.53 9.07 2.82
N GLU A 583 -6.95 10.24 3.28
CA GLU A 583 -6.75 11.45 2.51
C GLU A 583 -5.26 11.80 2.40
N GLY A 584 -4.80 12.20 1.20
CA GLY A 584 -3.40 12.54 0.95
C GLY A 584 -2.46 11.32 0.86
N LYS A 585 -2.98 10.11 1.05
CA LYS A 585 -2.23 8.85 0.94
C LYS A 585 -2.53 8.18 -0.40
N GLU A 586 -1.57 8.24 -1.31
CA GLU A 586 -1.69 7.66 -2.65
C GLU A 586 -1.36 6.16 -2.67
N TYR A 587 -0.38 5.73 -1.87
CA TYR A 587 0.07 4.35 -1.75
C TYR A 587 0.64 4.09 -0.33
N VAL A 588 1.00 2.86 0.01
CA VAL A 588 1.81 2.54 1.19
C VAL A 588 3.13 1.87 0.77
N VAL A 589 4.23 2.23 1.42
CA VAL A 589 5.53 1.57 1.21
C VAL A 589 5.71 0.47 2.25
N ILE A 590 5.97 -0.75 1.80
CA ILE A 590 6.20 -1.92 2.65
C ILE A 590 7.64 -2.37 2.43
N ILE A 591 8.43 -2.38 3.50
CA ILE A 591 9.84 -2.76 3.45
C ILE A 591 10.04 -3.97 4.36
N ASP A 592 10.41 -5.08 3.76
CA ASP A 592 10.59 -6.36 4.42
C ASP A 592 12.07 -6.74 4.44
N PHE A 593 12.69 -6.61 5.62
CA PHE A 593 14.12 -6.87 5.81
C PHE A 593 14.45 -8.35 6.00
N ILE A 594 13.44 -9.21 6.09
CA ILE A 594 13.60 -10.64 6.41
C ILE A 594 13.36 -11.53 5.18
N GLY A 595 12.81 -10.97 4.09
CA GLY A 595 12.53 -11.73 2.87
C GLY A 595 11.37 -12.72 3.02
N ASN A 596 10.35 -12.35 3.81
CA ASN A 596 9.10 -13.10 3.98
C ASN A 596 8.38 -13.40 2.65
N TYR A 597 8.63 -12.61 1.60
CA TYR A 597 8.10 -12.86 0.25
C TYR A 597 8.48 -14.23 -0.33
N ASN A 598 9.62 -14.80 0.09
CA ASN A 598 10.02 -16.15 -0.36
C ASN A 598 9.11 -17.25 0.20
N ASN A 599 8.43 -16.98 1.32
CA ASN A 599 7.55 -17.94 1.99
C ASN A 599 6.07 -17.77 1.60
N PHE A 600 5.68 -16.60 1.09
CA PHE A 600 4.28 -16.28 0.80
C PHE A 600 4.14 -15.70 -0.60
N TYR A 601 3.50 -16.45 -1.51
CA TYR A 601 3.09 -15.95 -2.82
C TYR A 601 2.02 -14.85 -2.62
N ILE A 602 2.40 -13.57 -2.77
CA ILE A 602 1.51 -12.39 -2.73
C ILE A 602 0.72 -12.26 -4.04
#